data_AF-A0A833SCR7-F1
#
_entry.id   AF-A0A833SCR7-F1
#
_cell.length_a   1.000
_cell.length_b   1.000
_cell.length_c   1.000
_cell.angle_alpha   90.00
_cell.angle_beta   90.00
_cell.angle_gamma   90.00
#
_symmetry.space_group_name_H-M   'P 1'
#
loop_
_entity.id
_entity.type
_entity.pdbx_description
1 polymer ?
#
loop_
_entity_poly.entity_id
_entity_poly.type
_entity_poly.pdbx_seq_one_letter_code
_entity_poly.pdbx_strand_id
1 'polypeptide(L)' 'MYFIDHEKTVYLSDLKLIIGSQTLAPGSVIAADNVVRPGAPDYLEFIENNPQFSTERHTINCGRDGLLLPDLSIATFLG' A
#
# COMPACT_ATOMS: atom_id res chain seq x y z
N MET A 1 1.56 -12.72 1.02
CA MET A 1 1.92 -11.33 1.36
C MET A 1 2.59 -10.71 0.16
N TYR A 2 2.23 -9.47 -0.17
CA TYR A 2 2.89 -8.67 -1.21
C TYR A 2 3.53 -7.44 -0.57
N PHE A 3 4.74 -7.09 -1.00
CA PHE A 3 5.44 -5.87 -0.57
C PHE A 3 5.75 -5.02 -1.81
N ILE A 4 5.30 -3.77 -1.81
CA ILE A 4 5.42 -2.83 -2.93
C ILE A 4 6.34 -1.69 -2.52
N ASP A 5 7.57 -1.71 -3.01
CA ASP A 5 8.57 -0.65 -2.78
C ASP A 5 9.46 -0.40 -4.01
N HIS A 6 8.84 -0.21 -5.17
CA HIS A 6 9.56 0.00 -6.43
C HIS A 6 9.19 1.36 -7.04
N GLU A 7 8.89 1.45 -8.33
CA GLU A 7 8.45 2.69 -9.00
C GLU A 7 7.02 3.07 -8.56
N LYS A 8 6.84 4.31 -8.11
CA LYS A 8 5.62 4.74 -7.39
C LYS A 8 4.45 4.94 -8.35
N THR A 9 4.74 5.33 -9.58
CA THR A 9 3.73 5.58 -10.62
C THR A 9 2.98 4.31 -11.05
N VAL A 10 3.48 3.12 -10.70
CA VAL A 10 2.89 1.83 -11.10
C VAL A 10 2.30 1.03 -9.92
N TYR A 11 2.30 1.58 -8.69
CA TYR A 11 1.72 0.89 -7.53
C TYR A 11 0.26 0.49 -7.75
N LEU A 12 -0.53 1.38 -8.34
CA LEU A 12 -1.94 1.11 -8.61
C LEU A 12 -2.14 0.03 -9.67
N SER A 13 -1.36 0.03 -10.75
CA SER A 13 -1.46 -1.00 -11.78
C SER A 13 -1.08 -2.37 -11.22
N ASP A 14 -0.02 -2.44 -10.42
CA ASP A 14 0.46 -3.68 -9.83
C ASP A 14 -0.48 -4.21 -8.77
N LEU A 15 -1.06 -3.34 -7.93
CA LEU A 15 -2.11 -3.71 -7.00
C LEU A 15 -3.30 -4.37 -7.72
N LYS A 16 -3.75 -3.80 -8.85
CA LYS A 16 -4.83 -4.39 -9.65
C LYS A 16 -4.44 -5.75 -10.22
N LEU A 17 -3.19 -5.95 -10.62
CA LEU A 17 -2.68 -7.26 -11.06
C LEU A 17 -2.67 -8.28 -9.92
N ILE A 18 -2.23 -7.87 -8.72
CA ILE A 18 -2.22 -8.72 -7.52
C ILE A 18 -3.64 -9.16 -7.13
N ILE A 19 -4.61 -8.24 -7.17
CA ILE A 19 -6.01 -8.58 -6.94
C ILE A 19 -6.51 -9.54 -8.03
N GLY A 20 -6.21 -9.24 -9.30
CA GLY A 20 -6.62 -10.03 -10.46
C GLY A 20 -5.98 -11.42 -10.55
N SER A 21 -4.83 -11.65 -9.93
CA SER A 21 -4.15 -12.95 -9.94
C SER A 21 -4.83 -14.00 -9.05
N GLN A 22 -5.84 -13.63 -8.24
CA GLN A 22 -6.57 -14.54 -7.34
C GLN A 22 -5.67 -15.30 -6.36
N THR A 23 -4.52 -14.72 -6.03
CA THR A 23 -3.53 -15.27 -5.09
C THR A 23 -3.75 -14.75 -3.66
N LEU A 24 -4.63 -13.76 -3.48
CA LEU A 24 -5.02 -13.24 -2.18
C LEU A 24 -6.08 -14.14 -1.55
N ALA A 25 -5.78 -14.65 -0.36
CA ALA A 25 -6.76 -15.26 0.54
C ALA A 25 -7.09 -14.28 1.69
N PRO A 26 -8.28 -14.35 2.31
CA PRO A 26 -8.60 -13.55 3.50
C PRO A 26 -7.47 -13.61 4.55
N GLY A 27 -7.07 -12.46 5.07
CA GLY A 27 -5.90 -12.29 5.93
C GLY A 27 -4.59 -12.03 5.19
N SER A 28 -4.56 -12.07 3.85
CA SER A 28 -3.38 -11.68 3.07
C SER A 28 -3.07 -10.20 3.27
N VAL A 29 -1.79 -9.89 3.42
CA VAL A 29 -1.32 -8.51 3.61
C VAL A 29 -0.64 -7.98 2.36
N ILE A 30 -0.98 -6.74 2.00
CA ILE A 30 -0.25 -5.89 1.06
C ILE A 30 0.38 -4.78 1.87
N ALA A 31 1.70 -4.70 1.83
CA ALA A 31 2.46 -3.63 2.45
C ALA A 31 3.06 -2.76 1.34
N ALA A 32 2.85 -1.44 1.40
CA ALA A 32 3.37 -0.50 0.41
C ALA A 32 4.15 0.62 1.11
N ASP A 33 5.41 0.79 0.74
CA ASP A 33 6.29 1.82 1.31
C ASP A 33 6.28 3.08 0.42
N ASN A 34 6.64 4.22 1.01
CA ASN A 34 6.76 5.51 0.36
C ASN A 34 5.47 6.06 -0.27
N VAL A 35 4.32 5.73 0.34
CA VAL A 35 3.00 6.13 -0.19
C VAL A 35 2.71 7.62 -0.01
N VAL A 36 3.43 8.31 0.88
CA VAL A 36 3.38 9.75 1.10
C VAL A 36 4.62 10.45 0.52
N ARG A 37 5.81 9.85 0.63
CA ARG A 37 7.07 10.42 0.12
C ARG A 37 8.00 9.33 -0.45
N PRO A 38 8.34 9.36 -1.74
CA PRO A 38 7.94 10.32 -2.79
C PRO A 38 6.44 10.43 -3.08
N GLY A 39 5.63 9.40 -2.78
CA GLY A 39 4.17 9.47 -2.85
C GLY A 39 3.54 8.58 -3.92
N ALA A 40 2.42 7.94 -3.57
CA ALA A 40 1.59 7.13 -4.46
C ALA A 40 0.09 7.42 -4.22
N PRO A 41 -0.39 8.62 -4.57
CA PRO A 41 -1.75 9.07 -4.22
C PRO A 41 -2.84 8.18 -4.84
N ASP A 42 -2.68 7.78 -6.10
CA ASP A 42 -3.67 6.94 -6.80
C ASP A 42 -3.80 5.54 -6.15
N TYR A 43 -2.70 5.01 -5.62
CA TYR A 43 -2.71 3.76 -4.84
C TYR A 43 -3.48 3.95 -3.54
N LEU A 44 -3.20 5.03 -2.79
CA LEU A 44 -3.87 5.33 -1.53
C LEU A 44 -5.37 5.53 -1.72
N GLU A 45 -5.76 6.36 -2.69
CA GLU A 45 -7.17 6.60 -3.01
C GLU A 45 -7.88 5.30 -3.35
N PHE A 46 -7.26 4.41 -4.11
CA PHE A 46 -7.87 3.14 -4.47
C PHE A 46 -7.98 2.17 -3.27
N ILE A 47 -6.88 1.96 -2.54
CA ILE A 47 -6.83 0.93 -1.48
C ILE A 47 -7.67 1.33 -0.26
N GLU A 48 -7.65 2.61 0.14
CA GLU A 48 -8.38 3.11 1.31
C GLU A 48 -9.90 3.17 1.08
N ASN A 49 -10.34 3.28 -0.19
CA ASN A 49 -11.77 3.25 -0.55
C ASN A 49 -12.27 1.86 -0.97
N ASN A 50 -11.42 0.82 -0.96
CA ASN A 50 -11.81 -0.52 -1.38
C ASN A 50 -12.30 -1.36 -0.17
N PRO A 51 -13.58 -1.73 -0.11
CA PRO A 51 -14.15 -2.44 1.05
C PRO A 51 -13.61 -3.87 1.22
N GLN A 52 -12.93 -4.43 0.22
CA GLN A 52 -12.25 -5.73 0.34
C GLN A 52 -10.99 -5.65 1.21
N PHE A 53 -10.56 -4.47 1.63
CA PHE A 53 -9.37 -4.27 2.44
C PHE A 53 -9.69 -3.55 3.74
N SER A 54 -9.02 -3.97 4.82
CA SER A 54 -8.85 -3.17 6.03
C SER A 54 -7.48 -2.49 5.96
N THR A 55 -7.44 -1.16 5.95
CA THR A 55 -6.22 -0.39 5.72
C THR A 55 -5.79 0.40 6.94
N GLU A 56 -4.49 0.38 7.23
CA GLU A 56 -3.83 1.21 8.24
C GLU A 56 -2.59 1.87 7.62
N ARG A 57 -2.26 3.07 8.09
CA ARG A 57 -0.97 3.72 7.77
C ARG A 57 -0.12 3.87 9.03
N HIS A 58 1.11 3.40 8.96
CA HIS A 58 2.08 3.53 10.05
C HIS A 58 2.97 4.74 9.84
N THR A 59 3.09 5.55 10.90
CA THR A 59 4.01 6.69 10.91
C THR A 59 5.43 6.18 11.11
N ILE A 60 6.28 6.42 10.13
CA ILE A 60 7.68 6.02 10.12
C ILE A 60 8.59 7.23 9.94
N ASN A 61 9.85 7.09 10.35
CA ASN A 61 10.86 8.09 10.10
C ASN A 61 11.32 7.99 8.64
N CYS A 62 11.05 9.05 7.88
CA CYS A 62 11.33 9.13 6.46
C CYS A 62 12.59 9.94 6.20
N GLY A 63 13.49 9.38 5.39
CA GLY A 63 14.66 10.08 4.88
C GLY A 63 15.72 10.41 5.94
N ARG A 64 16.62 11.34 5.58
CA ARG A 64 17.71 11.82 6.47
C ARG A 64 17.32 13.06 7.26
N ASP A 65 16.22 13.72 6.87
CA ASP A 65 15.64 14.88 7.54
C ASP A 65 14.87 14.50 8.81
N GLY A 66 14.62 13.20 9.04
CA GLY A 66 14.05 12.72 10.29
C GLY A 66 12.52 12.89 10.36
N LEU A 67 11.86 13.15 9.23
CA LEU A 67 10.45 13.54 9.23
C LEU A 67 9.57 12.32 9.49
N LEU A 68 8.65 12.45 10.45
CA LEU A 68 7.66 11.42 10.74
C LEU A 68 6.47 11.56 9.79
N LEU A 69 6.27 10.58 8.91
CA LEU A 69 5.16 10.55 7.96
C LEU A 69 4.45 9.18 8.01
N PRO A 70 3.11 9.14 7.81
CA PRO A 70 2.34 7.90 7.66
C PRO A 70 2.62 7.24 6.31
N ASP A 71 3.87 6.85 6.09
CA ASP A 71 4.46 6.53 4.77
C ASP A 71 4.47 5.04 4.44
N LEU A 72 4.19 4.18 5.44
CA LEU A 72 3.98 2.76 5.24
C LEU A 72 2.48 2.44 5.30
N SER A 73 1.91 2.01 4.19
CA SER A 73 0.53 1.51 4.11
C SER A 73 0.50 -0.01 4.31
N ILE A 74 -0.39 -0.47 5.19
CA ILE A 74 -0.68 -1.89 5.43
C ILE A 74 -2.15 -2.12 5.12
N ALA A 75 -2.42 -2.97 4.14
CA ALA A 75 -3.77 -3.37 3.74
C ALA A 75 -3.95 -4.88 3.92
N THR A 76 -4.90 -5.26 4.77
CA THR A 76 -5.28 -6.66 4.98
C THR A 76 -6.50 -6.99 4.14
N PHE A 77 -6.37 -7.96 3.25
CA PHE A 77 -7.46 -8.43 2.40
C PHE A 77 -8.50 -9.22 3.23
N LEU A 78 -9.76 -8.85 3.10
CA LEU A 78 -10.89 -9.40 3.86
C LEU A 78 -11.65 -10.47 3.08
N GLY A 79 -11.60 -10.45 1.75
CA GLY A 79 -12.39 -11.31 0.86
C GLY A 79 -13.49 -10.55 0.13
#